data_AF-A0A934DU44-F1
#
_entry.id   AF-A0A934DU44-F1
#
_cell.length_a   1.000
_cell.length_b   1.000
_cell.length_c   1.000
_cell.angle_alpha   90.00
_cell.angle_beta   90.00
_cell.angle_gamma   90.00
#
_symmetry.space_group_name_H-M   'P 1'
#
loop_
_entity.id
_entity.type
_entity.pdbx_description
1 polymer ?
#
loop_
_entity_poly.entity_id
_entity_poly.type
_entity_poly.pdbx_seq_one_letter_code
_entity_poly.pdbx_strand_id
1 'polypeptide(L)'
;MPALKIQDLKKHLVSRGFLVYRTNPEEVQLAELVRDNLIMDGSVALLTGEPMRVRFMTRAQRSDFPWSHETPAALFERARRLAVRASAHGFREVSTVVIPQQDPIEPDTVLDVWYQVVFERELGSLEEAEDVLRFALSLEKVAPR
;
A
#
# COMPACT_ATOMS: atom_id res chain seq x y z
N MET A 1 -9.32 -2.26 25.08
CA MET A 1 -10.77 -2.47 24.82
C MET A 1 -10.87 -3.83 24.09
N PRO A 2 -12.02 -4.45 23.79
CA PRO A 2 -11.97 -5.58 22.87
C PRO A 2 -11.58 -5.07 21.48
N ALA A 3 -10.63 -5.75 20.83
CA ALA A 3 -10.21 -5.40 19.47
C ALA A 3 -11.42 -5.45 18.52
N LEU A 4 -11.57 -4.41 17.69
CA LEU A 4 -12.63 -4.32 16.69
C LEU A 4 -12.56 -5.51 15.73
N LYS A 5 -13.68 -6.20 15.52
CA LYS A 5 -13.75 -7.31 14.58
C LYS A 5 -13.61 -6.77 13.15
N ILE A 6 -12.94 -7.53 12.30
CA ILE A 6 -12.69 -7.11 10.92
C ILE A 6 -13.97 -6.85 10.11
N GLN A 7 -15.04 -7.59 10.40
CA GLN A 7 -16.35 -7.38 9.77
C GLN A 7 -16.96 -6.03 10.13
N ASP A 8 -16.72 -5.54 11.35
CA ASP A 8 -17.21 -4.25 11.80
C ASP A 8 -16.41 -3.12 11.16
N LEU A 9 -15.08 -3.28 11.04
CA LEU A 9 -14.22 -2.37 10.27
C LEU A 9 -14.64 -2.30 8.80
N LYS A 10 -14.86 -3.44 8.15
CA LYS A 10 -15.33 -3.50 6.76
C LYS A 10 -16.66 -2.76 6.59
N LYS A 11 -17.65 -3.04 7.45
CA LYS A 11 -18.96 -2.38 7.39
C LYS A 11 -18.83 -0.87 7.57
N HIS A 12 -18.00 -0.43 8.51
CA HIS A 12 -17.71 0.98 8.74
C HIS A 12 -17.10 1.63 7.49
N LEU A 13 -16.09 1.02 6.86
CA LEU A 13 -15.46 1.57 5.67
C LEU A 13 -16.43 1.65 4.47
N VAL A 14 -17.22 0.60 4.25
CA VAL A 14 -18.22 0.60 3.16
C VAL A 14 -19.28 1.68 3.38
N SER A 15 -19.75 1.90 4.62
CA SER A 15 -20.73 2.96 4.88
C SER A 15 -20.19 4.38 4.69
N ARG A 16 -18.85 4.54 4.66
CA ARG A 16 -18.15 5.79 4.30
C ARG A 16 -17.78 5.90 2.82
N GLY A 17 -18.23 4.96 2.00
CA GLY A 17 -18.02 4.97 0.55
C GLY A 17 -16.64 4.47 0.09
N PHE A 18 -15.89 3.79 0.96
CA PHE A 18 -14.67 3.10 0.51
C PHE A 18 -15.04 1.82 -0.25
N LEU A 19 -14.29 1.54 -1.32
CA LEU A 19 -14.35 0.27 -2.03
C LEU A 19 -13.36 -0.71 -1.39
N VAL A 20 -13.84 -1.90 -1.03
CA VAL A 20 -13.01 -2.94 -0.41
C VAL A 20 -12.50 -3.87 -1.50
N TYR A 21 -11.18 -4.01 -1.60
CA TYR A 21 -10.52 -4.94 -2.52
C TYR A 21 -10.50 -6.36 -1.95
N ARG A 22 -9.99 -6.50 -0.72
CA ARG A 22 -9.84 -7.78 -0.02
C ARG A 22 -10.01 -7.58 1.48
N THR A 23 -10.42 -8.63 2.17
CA THR A 23 -10.42 -8.67 3.63
C THR A 23 -9.65 -9.89 4.08
N ASN A 24 -8.66 -9.68 4.94
CA ASN A 24 -7.89 -10.72 5.63
C ASN A 24 -8.28 -10.72 7.12
N PRO A 25 -7.88 -11.70 7.93
CA PRO A 25 -8.22 -11.72 9.36
C PRO A 25 -7.83 -10.45 10.12
N GLU A 26 -6.74 -9.78 9.70
CA GLU A 26 -6.15 -8.65 10.40
C GLU A 26 -6.28 -7.31 9.67
N GLU A 27 -6.76 -7.29 8.42
CA GLU A 27 -6.80 -6.05 7.63
C GLU A 27 -7.92 -6.01 6.59
N VAL A 28 -8.41 -4.80 6.33
CA VAL A 28 -9.30 -4.49 5.21
C VAL A 28 -8.47 -3.72 4.18
N GLN A 29 -8.20 -4.34 3.04
CA GLN A 29 -7.53 -3.70 1.91
C GLN A 29 -8.54 -2.93 1.06
N LEU A 30 -8.20 -1.69 0.73
CA LEU A 30 -9.03 -0.81 -0.07
C LEU A 30 -8.65 -0.92 -1.54
N ALA A 31 -9.65 -0.79 -2.41
CA ALA A 31 -9.42 -0.74 -3.84
C ALA A 31 -9.02 0.68 -4.26
N GLU A 32 -7.92 0.77 -5.00
CA GLU A 32 -7.50 1.98 -5.72
C GLU A 32 -7.93 1.86 -7.18
N LEU A 33 -8.84 2.74 -7.63
CA LEU A 33 -9.27 2.79 -9.01
C LEU A 33 -8.19 3.46 -9.86
N VAL A 34 -7.38 2.67 -10.58
CA VAL A 34 -6.51 3.18 -11.63
C VAL A 34 -7.41 3.54 -12.82
N ARG A 35 -7.74 4.83 -12.95
CA ARG A 35 -8.80 5.36 -13.82
C ARG A 35 -8.67 4.99 -15.31
N ASP A 36 -7.53 4.47 -15.75
CA ASP A 36 -7.27 4.25 -17.17
C ASP A 36 -7.12 2.78 -17.61
N ASN A 37 -6.96 1.79 -16.69
CA ASN A 37 -6.63 0.41 -17.08
C ASN A 37 -7.42 -0.74 -16.40
N LEU A 38 -8.49 -0.46 -15.64
CA LEU A 38 -9.29 -1.48 -14.89
C LEU A 38 -8.49 -2.38 -13.93
N ILE A 39 -7.20 -2.12 -13.73
CA ILE A 39 -6.36 -2.82 -12.75
C ILE A 39 -6.64 -2.18 -11.40
N MET A 40 -7.23 -2.95 -10.49
CA MET A 40 -7.38 -2.56 -9.09
C MET A 40 -6.09 -2.85 -8.35
N ASP A 41 -5.49 -1.83 -7.74
CA ASP A 41 -4.39 -2.00 -6.80
C ASP A 41 -4.95 -2.00 -5.36
N GLY A 42 -4.28 -2.71 -4.46
CA GLY A 42 -4.66 -2.92 -3.07
C GLY A 42 -3.60 -2.40 -2.12
N SER A 43 -2.97 -1.28 -2.45
CA SER A 43 -1.78 -0.80 -1.73
C SER A 43 -2.11 -0.15 -0.39
N VAL A 44 -3.37 0.21 -0.14
CA VAL A 44 -3.84 0.84 1.11
C VAL A 44 -4.69 -0.13 1.92
N ALA A 45 -4.43 -0.23 3.23
CA ALA A 45 -5.16 -1.10 4.13
C ALA A 45 -5.41 -0.47 5.50
N LEU A 46 -6.54 -0.81 6.12
CA LEU A 46 -6.79 -0.58 7.55
C LEU A 46 -6.54 -1.87 8.32
N LEU A 47 -5.57 -1.84 9.22
CA LEU A 47 -5.21 -2.95 10.09
C LEU A 47 -5.94 -2.85 11.42
N THR A 48 -6.48 -3.98 11.87
CA THR A 48 -6.97 -4.14 13.24
C THR A 48 -5.80 -4.32 14.22
N GLY A 49 -6.08 -4.13 15.50
CA GLY A 49 -5.09 -4.17 16.59
C GLY A 49 -5.27 -3.02 17.59
N GLU A 50 -4.45 -3.02 18.62
CA GLU A 50 -4.33 -1.92 19.58
C GLU A 50 -2.85 -1.44 19.60
N PRO A 51 -2.52 -0.31 18.92
CA PRO A 51 -3.41 0.58 18.17
C PRO A 51 -3.79 0.04 16.78
N MET A 52 -4.90 0.55 16.25
CA MET A 52 -5.25 0.39 14.83
C MET A 52 -4.24 1.13 13.97
N ARG A 53 -4.03 0.67 12.73
CA ARG A 53 -3.05 1.27 11.82
C ARG A 53 -3.59 1.42 10.41
N VAL A 54 -3.23 2.51 9.74
CA VAL A 54 -3.33 2.61 8.28
C VAL A 54 -2.00 2.22 7.69
N ARG A 55 -2.01 1.28 6.74
CA ARG A 55 -0.86 0.87 5.95
C ARG A 55 -1.03 1.37 4.53
N PHE A 56 0.05 1.86 3.94
CA PHE A 56 0.14 1.94 2.48
C PHE A 56 1.51 1.51 1.96
N MET A 57 1.58 1.19 0.67
CA MET A 57 2.79 0.67 0.04
C MET A 57 3.15 1.49 -1.20
N THR A 58 4.40 1.91 -1.30
CA THR A 58 4.96 2.54 -2.51
C THR A 58 5.90 1.57 -3.20
N ARG A 59 6.02 1.64 -4.53
CA ARG A 59 6.88 0.74 -5.29
C ARG A 59 7.62 1.43 -6.43
N ALA A 60 8.79 0.90 -6.74
CA ALA A 60 9.45 1.05 -8.03
C ALA A 60 9.58 -0.35 -8.66
N GLN A 61 9.55 -0.44 -9.99
CA GLN A 61 9.72 -1.72 -10.69
C GLN A 61 10.90 -1.64 -11.66
N ARG A 62 11.66 -2.72 -11.78
CA ARG A 62 12.93 -2.74 -12.53
C ARG A 62 12.72 -2.42 -14.00
N SER A 63 11.64 -2.91 -14.60
CA SER A 63 11.30 -2.69 -16.00
C SER A 63 11.14 -1.20 -16.39
N ASP A 64 10.76 -0.34 -15.44
CA ASP A 64 10.59 1.10 -15.67
C ASP A 64 11.94 1.86 -15.72
N PHE A 65 13.03 1.27 -15.23
CA PHE A 65 14.34 1.90 -15.15
C PHE A 65 15.44 0.98 -15.72
N PRO A 66 15.52 0.85 -17.06
CA PRO A 66 16.38 -0.16 -17.72
C PRO A 66 17.88 0.17 -17.72
N TRP A 67 18.32 1.25 -17.06
CA TRP A 67 19.70 1.70 -17.11
C TRP A 67 20.63 0.87 -16.23
N SER A 68 21.86 0.65 -16.70
CA SER A 68 22.86 -0.22 -16.04
C SER A 68 23.34 0.24 -14.66
N HIS A 69 22.99 1.45 -14.23
CA HIS A 69 23.35 2.01 -12.92
C HIS A 69 22.22 1.93 -11.88
N GLU A 70 21.02 1.47 -12.28
CA GLU A 70 19.92 1.26 -11.35
C GLU A 70 20.19 0.02 -10.51
N THR A 71 20.24 0.24 -9.20
CA THR A 71 20.51 -0.80 -8.20
C THR A 71 19.25 -1.02 -7.37
N PRO A 72 19.09 -2.17 -6.69
CA PRO A 72 18.02 -2.36 -5.72
C PRO A 72 17.87 -1.21 -4.72
N ALA A 73 18.99 -0.64 -4.27
CA ALA A 73 19.00 0.51 -3.37
C ALA A 73 18.40 1.77 -4.04
N ALA A 74 18.79 2.08 -5.28
CA ALA A 74 18.24 3.20 -6.03
C ALA A 74 16.72 3.06 -6.27
N LEU A 75 16.24 1.84 -6.53
CA LEU A 75 14.83 1.54 -6.70
C LEU A 75 14.03 1.71 -5.39
N PHE A 76 14.57 1.29 -4.25
CA PHE A 76 13.96 1.60 -2.95
C PHE A 76 13.93 3.11 -2.67
N GLU A 77 14.99 3.84 -2.98
CA GLU A 77 15.01 5.30 -2.83
C GLU A 77 13.96 6.00 -3.71
N ARG A 78 13.71 5.48 -4.93
CA ARG A 78 12.60 5.95 -5.78
C ARG A 78 11.25 5.75 -5.11
N ALA A 79 11.00 4.56 -4.55
CA ALA A 79 9.76 4.27 -3.84
C ALA A 79 9.59 5.17 -2.60
N ARG A 80 10.64 5.33 -1.77
CA ARG A 80 10.63 6.20 -0.58
C ARG A 80 10.26 7.65 -0.89
N ARG A 81 10.72 8.18 -2.03
CA ARG A 81 10.41 9.58 -2.44
C ARG A 81 8.91 9.85 -2.58
N LEU A 82 8.10 8.84 -2.91
CA LEU A 82 6.64 8.99 -2.99
C LEU A 82 5.99 9.22 -1.62
N ALA A 83 6.63 8.75 -0.55
CA ALA A 83 6.12 8.87 0.81
C ALA A 83 6.54 10.16 1.53
N VAL A 84 7.26 11.09 0.88
CA VAL A 84 7.69 12.36 1.50
C VAL A 84 6.52 13.13 2.12
N ARG A 85 5.39 13.21 1.40
CA ARG A 85 4.16 13.83 1.92
C ARG A 85 3.57 13.02 3.07
N ALA A 86 3.67 11.69 3.04
CA ALA A 86 3.12 10.82 4.06
C ALA A 86 3.86 10.93 5.41
N SER A 87 5.18 11.13 5.39
CA SER A 87 5.97 11.32 6.60
C SER A 87 5.53 12.55 7.39
N ALA A 88 5.19 13.65 6.70
CA ALA A 88 4.61 14.84 7.33
C ALA A 88 3.22 14.58 7.95
N HIS A 89 2.51 13.56 7.48
CA HIS A 89 1.23 13.09 8.00
C HIS A 89 1.38 11.92 8.98
N GLY A 90 2.56 11.70 9.56
CA GLY A 90 2.76 10.73 10.65
C GLY A 90 2.96 9.28 10.23
N PHE A 91 3.08 9.00 8.93
CA PHE A 91 3.46 7.67 8.45
C PHE A 91 4.96 7.43 8.63
N ARG A 92 5.31 6.19 9.01
CA ARG A 92 6.68 5.74 9.19
C ARG A 92 6.94 4.50 8.35
N GLU A 93 8.14 4.40 7.79
CA GLU A 93 8.59 3.19 7.12
C GLU A 93 8.69 2.05 8.15
N VAL A 94 8.08 0.91 7.85
CA VAL A 94 8.09 -0.27 8.72
C VAL A 94 8.79 -1.47 8.09
N SER A 95 8.82 -1.55 6.76
CA SER A 95 9.51 -2.64 6.05
C SER A 95 9.75 -2.32 4.58
N THR A 96 10.63 -3.11 3.98
CA THR A 96 10.87 -3.16 2.53
C THR A 96 10.62 -4.58 2.03
N VAL A 97 10.01 -4.72 0.85
CA VAL A 97 9.67 -6.01 0.26
C VAL A 97 10.14 -6.05 -1.19
N VAL A 98 10.78 -7.15 -1.57
CA VAL A 98 11.14 -7.44 -2.97
C VAL A 98 10.17 -8.50 -3.48
N ILE A 99 9.38 -8.17 -4.50
CA ILE A 99 8.37 -9.08 -5.07
C ILE A 99 8.72 -9.39 -6.53
N PRO A 100 9.29 -10.59 -6.81
CA PRO A 100 9.44 -11.08 -8.17
C PRO A 100 8.06 -11.22 -8.82
N GLN A 101 7.92 -10.67 -10.03
CA GLN A 101 6.78 -10.92 -10.90
C GLN A 101 7.14 -12.09 -11.80
N GLN A 102 6.63 -13.27 -11.46
CA GLN A 102 6.86 -14.50 -12.22
C GLN A 102 5.96 -14.55 -13.45
N ASP A 103 6.43 -15.24 -14.49
CA ASP A 103 5.59 -15.61 -15.62
C ASP A 103 4.53 -16.62 -15.15
N PRO A 104 3.22 -16.37 -15.42
CA PRO A 104 2.16 -17.27 -15.00
C PRO A 104 2.17 -18.63 -15.71
N ILE A 105 2.84 -18.72 -16.86
CA ILE A 105 3.02 -19.95 -17.66
C ILE A 105 4.34 -20.63 -17.26
N GLU A 106 5.39 -19.86 -17.00
CA GLU A 106 6.73 -20.35 -16.64
C GLU A 106 7.22 -19.78 -15.27
N PRO A 107 6.85 -20.41 -14.13
CA PRO A 107 7.11 -19.83 -12.81
C PRO A 107 8.59 -19.58 -12.46
N ASP A 108 9.52 -20.29 -13.11
CA ASP A 108 10.95 -20.09 -12.94
C ASP A 108 11.47 -18.83 -13.67
N THR A 109 10.67 -18.27 -14.57
CA THR A 109 10.98 -17.05 -15.32
C THR A 109 10.47 -15.83 -14.56
N VAL A 110 11.37 -14.94 -14.17
CA VAL A 110 11.04 -13.65 -13.54
C VAL A 110 10.94 -12.56 -14.62
N LEU A 111 9.72 -12.08 -14.87
CA LEU A 111 9.42 -11.03 -15.84
C LEU A 111 9.85 -9.65 -15.34
N ASP A 112 9.62 -9.37 -14.05
CA ASP A 112 9.97 -8.11 -13.42
C ASP A 112 10.20 -8.27 -11.92
N VAL A 113 10.69 -7.23 -11.26
CA VAL A 113 10.86 -7.19 -9.80
C VAL A 113 10.31 -5.88 -9.27
N TRP A 114 9.40 -5.96 -8.30
CA TRP A 114 8.89 -4.81 -7.57
C TRP A 114 9.70 -4.62 -6.29
N TYR A 115 10.16 -3.39 -6.07
CA TYR A 115 10.84 -2.94 -4.87
C TYR A 115 9.86 -2.05 -4.10
N GLN A 116 9.25 -2.63 -3.06
CA GLN A 116 8.19 -1.99 -2.30
C GLN A 116 8.69 -1.51 -0.94
N VAL A 117 8.15 -0.39 -0.49
CA VAL A 117 8.37 0.16 0.84
C VAL A 117 7.01 0.32 1.51
N VAL A 118 6.90 -0.22 2.71
CA VAL A 118 5.66 -0.27 3.49
C VAL A 118 5.71 0.81 4.55
N PHE A 119 4.64 1.60 4.61
CA PHE A 119 4.47 2.66 5.58
C PHE A 119 3.25 2.41 6.43
N GLU A 120 3.36 2.70 7.73
CA GLU A 120 2.25 2.61 8.67
C GLU A 120 2.10 3.89 9.48
N ARG A 121 0.85 4.20 9.82
CA ARG A 121 0.50 5.21 10.80
C ARG A 121 -0.46 4.60 11.81
N GLU A 122 -0.11 4.72 13.09
CA GLU A 122 -1.01 4.38 14.19
C GLU A 122 -2.16 5.41 14.28
N LEU A 123 -3.35 4.92 14.58
CA LEU A 123 -4.55 5.73 14.76
C LEU A 123 -4.90 5.83 16.24
N GLY A 124 -5.38 7.00 16.65
CA GLY A 124 -5.95 7.19 17.98
C GLY A 124 -7.39 6.70 18.09
N SER A 125 -8.12 6.60 16.97
CA SER A 125 -9.53 6.20 16.92
C SER A 125 -9.95 5.66 15.56
N LEU A 126 -11.12 5.04 15.48
CA LEU A 126 -11.71 4.62 14.21
C LEU A 126 -12.20 5.83 13.40
N GLU A 127 -12.65 6.89 14.05
CA GLU A 127 -13.13 8.12 13.44
C GLU A 127 -12.02 8.82 12.63
N GLU A 128 -10.79 8.78 13.13
CA GLU A 128 -9.60 9.29 12.42
C GLU A 128 -9.27 8.50 11.15
N ALA A 129 -9.67 7.22 11.08
CA ALA A 129 -9.29 6.33 9.99
C ALA A 129 -9.76 6.87 8.63
N GLU A 130 -10.93 7.50 8.57
CA GLU A 130 -11.48 8.00 7.31
C GLU A 130 -10.54 9.01 6.63
N ASP A 131 -10.14 10.05 7.35
CA ASP A 131 -9.28 11.11 6.80
C ASP A 131 -7.89 10.57 6.42
N VAL A 132 -7.33 9.70 7.26
CA VAL A 132 -6.03 9.08 7.03
C VAL A 132 -6.05 8.15 5.83
N LEU A 133 -7.12 7.36 5.65
CA LEU A 133 -7.28 6.47 4.50
C LEU A 133 -7.50 7.25 3.20
N ARG A 134 -8.33 8.31 3.21
CA ARG A 134 -8.50 9.17 2.03
C ARG A 134 -7.21 9.85 1.63
N PHE A 135 -6.44 10.34 2.61
CA PHE A 135 -5.11 10.87 2.37
C PHE A 135 -4.20 9.81 1.75
N ALA A 136 -4.11 8.60 2.35
CA ALA A 136 -3.28 7.52 1.84
C ALA A 136 -3.67 7.13 0.41
N LEU A 137 -4.96 7.03 0.08
CA LEU A 137 -5.47 6.75 -1.26
C LEU A 137 -5.13 7.85 -2.28
N SER A 138 -4.90 9.09 -1.83
CA SER A 138 -4.53 10.20 -2.72
C SER A 138 -3.04 10.23 -3.11
N LEU A 139 -2.21 9.43 -2.44
CA LEU A 139 -0.77 9.38 -2.70
C LEU A 139 -0.45 8.58 -3.96
N GLU A 140 0.56 9.02 -4.70
CA GLU A 140 1.16 8.20 -5.74
C GLU A 140 1.85 6.98 -5.12
N LYS A 141 1.61 5.81 -5.71
CA LYS A 141 2.13 4.52 -5.20
C LYS A 141 3.20 3.91 -6.07
N VAL A 142 3.33 4.36 -7.31
CA VAL A 142 4.28 3.81 -8.28
C VAL A 142 5.23 4.91 -8.71
N ALA A 143 6.54 4.64 -8.63
CA ALA A 143 7.55 5.61 -8.98
C ALA A 143 7.45 5.93 -10.48
N PRO A 144 7.41 7.21 -10.87
CA PRO A 144 7.35 7.57 -12.27
C PRO A 144 8.66 7.21 -12.99
N ARG A 145 8.52 6.87 -14.28
CA ARG A 145 9.62 6.60 -15.21
C ARG A 145 10.54 7.81 -15.36
#